data_AF-A0A961QQ26-F1
#
_entry.id   AF-A0A961QQ26-F1
#
_cell.length_a   1.000
_cell.length_b   1.000
_cell.length_c   1.000
_cell.angle_alpha   90.00
_cell.angle_beta   90.00
_cell.angle_gamma   90.00
#
_symmetry.space_group_name_H-M   'P 1'
#
loop_
_entity.id
_entity.type
_entity.pdbx_description
1 polymer ?
#
loop_
_entity_poly.entity_id
_entity_poly.type
_entity_poly.pdbx_seq_one_letter_code
_entity_poly.pdbx_strand_id
1 'polypeptide(L)'
;ADSAGLDKEHRQVLETYKMLAHSRGWLRRMAEDIGLGLSAEAAVEKEQSTARTRLAQAPDPYLRDRLHDIDDLSNRLLRILTGQGKDTGAELP
;
A
#
# COMPACT_ATOMS: atom_id res chain seq x y z
N ALA A 1 27.72 -14.66 10.21
CA ALA A 1 26.69 -13.83 10.86
C ALA A 1 25.78 -13.11 9.86
N ASP A 2 25.91 -13.33 8.54
CA ASP A 2 25.13 -12.63 7.50
C ASP A 2 23.78 -13.27 7.12
N SER A 3 23.61 -14.56 7.39
CA SER A 3 22.42 -15.32 6.95
C SER A 3 21.13 -14.91 7.65
N ALA A 4 21.20 -14.39 8.88
CA ALA A 4 20.01 -14.01 9.65
C ALA A 4 19.41 -12.66 9.23
N GLY A 5 20.20 -11.76 8.64
CA GLY A 5 19.76 -10.46 8.13
C GLY A 5 19.01 -10.60 6.80
N LEU A 6 19.58 -11.37 5.86
CA LEU A 6 18.97 -11.73 4.58
C LEU A 6 17.62 -12.44 4.77
N ASP A 7 17.52 -13.32 5.77
CA ASP A 7 16.26 -14.03 6.10
C ASP A 7 15.15 -13.11 6.64
N LYS A 8 15.53 -11.95 7.22
CA LYS A 8 14.59 -10.92 7.69
C LYS A 8 14.11 -10.06 6.53
N GLU A 9 15.02 -9.57 5.70
CA GLU A 9 14.68 -8.80 4.48
C GLU A 9 13.87 -9.64 3.48
N HIS A 10 14.25 -10.90 3.26
CA HIS A 10 13.52 -11.79 2.36
C HIS A 10 12.11 -12.10 2.88
N ARG A 11 11.93 -12.25 4.20
CA ARG A 11 10.60 -12.30 4.81
C ARG A 11 9.83 -11.00 4.63
N GLN A 12 10.49 -9.85 4.77
CA GLN A 12 9.89 -8.53 4.53
C GLN A 12 9.34 -8.39 3.11
N VAL A 13 10.14 -8.78 2.11
CA VAL A 13 9.76 -8.76 0.69
C VAL A 13 8.60 -9.71 0.41
N LEU A 14 8.65 -10.95 0.93
CA LEU A 14 7.59 -11.94 0.76
C LEU A 14 6.28 -11.54 1.45
N GLU A 15 6.36 -10.81 2.57
CA GLU A 15 5.18 -10.33 3.32
C GLU A 15 4.58 -9.05 2.72
N THR A 16 5.39 -8.14 2.17
CA THR A 16 4.90 -7.08 1.26
C THR A 16 4.21 -7.71 0.05
N TYR A 17 4.78 -8.78 -0.50
CA TYR A 17 4.14 -9.58 -1.55
C TYR A 17 2.85 -10.26 -1.08
N LYS A 18 2.70 -10.68 0.18
CA LYS A 18 1.45 -11.23 0.72
C LYS A 18 0.42 -10.16 1.03
N MET A 19 0.81 -8.98 1.50
CA MET A 19 -0.08 -7.81 1.55
C MET A 19 -0.55 -7.44 0.14
N LEU A 20 0.35 -7.50 -0.86
CA LEU A 20 0.02 -7.36 -2.28
C LEU A 20 -0.80 -8.54 -2.84
N ALA A 21 -0.64 -9.76 -2.34
CA ALA A 21 -1.47 -10.89 -2.74
C ALA A 21 -2.91 -10.70 -2.19
N HIS A 22 -3.04 -10.18 -0.96
CA HIS A 22 -4.31 -9.64 -0.46
C HIS A 22 -4.77 -8.40 -1.26
N SER A 23 -3.86 -7.69 -1.92
CA SER A 23 -4.15 -6.57 -2.83
C SER A 23 -4.73 -6.97 -4.18
N ARG A 24 -4.73 -8.24 -4.58
CA ARG A 24 -5.53 -8.67 -5.75
C ARG A 24 -7.01 -8.29 -5.54
N GLY A 25 -7.47 -8.29 -4.29
CA GLY A 25 -8.75 -7.70 -3.91
C GLY A 25 -8.73 -6.17 -3.80
N TRP A 26 -7.62 -5.55 -3.40
CA TRP A 26 -7.49 -4.09 -3.30
C TRP A 26 -7.61 -3.40 -4.65
N LEU A 27 -6.85 -3.83 -5.66
CA LEU A 27 -6.93 -3.27 -7.02
C LEU A 27 -8.31 -3.54 -7.64
N ARG A 28 -8.86 -4.74 -7.42
CA ARG A 28 -10.20 -5.08 -7.87
C ARG A 28 -11.27 -4.19 -7.24
N ARG A 29 -11.25 -3.98 -5.92
CA ARG A 29 -12.20 -3.12 -5.21
C ARG A 29 -12.06 -1.66 -5.61
N MET A 30 -10.83 -1.15 -5.78
CA MET A 30 -10.63 0.20 -6.32
C MET A 30 -11.23 0.33 -7.73
N ALA A 31 -11.03 -0.67 -8.60
CA ALA A 31 -11.61 -0.67 -9.94
C ALA A 31 -13.15 -0.79 -9.91
N GLU A 32 -13.72 -1.57 -9.00
CA GLU A 32 -15.16 -1.68 -8.77
C GLU A 32 -15.73 -0.35 -8.27
N ASP A 33 -15.10 0.28 -7.29
CA ASP A 33 -15.46 1.61 -6.76
C ASP A 33 -15.49 2.68 -7.86
N ILE A 34 -14.47 2.68 -8.73
CA ILE A 34 -14.42 3.55 -9.91
C ILE A 34 -15.58 3.22 -10.87
N GLY A 35 -15.82 1.94 -11.13
CA GLY A 35 -16.95 1.49 -11.95
C GLY A 35 -18.32 1.88 -11.39
N LEU A 36 -18.42 2.08 -10.06
CA LEU A 36 -19.61 2.57 -9.36
C LEU A 36 -19.70 4.11 -9.31
N GLY A 37 -18.74 4.82 -9.92
CA GLY A 37 -18.77 6.28 -10.07
C GLY A 37 -17.94 7.06 -9.07
N LEU A 38 -17.09 6.40 -8.26
CA LEU A 38 -16.07 7.11 -7.49
C LEU A 38 -14.95 7.62 -8.40
N SER A 39 -14.35 8.76 -8.04
CA SER A 39 -13.10 9.17 -8.67
C SER A 39 -11.99 8.19 -8.31
N ALA A 40 -10.94 8.14 -9.12
CA ALA A 40 -9.80 7.29 -8.84
C ALA A 40 -9.16 7.63 -7.48
N GLU A 41 -9.07 8.91 -7.13
CA GLU A 41 -8.55 9.40 -5.85
C GLU A 41 -9.44 8.95 -4.69
N ALA A 42 -10.76 9.13 -4.81
CA ALA A 42 -11.71 8.72 -3.78
C ALA A 42 -11.69 7.20 -3.55
N ALA A 43 -11.54 6.41 -4.61
CA ALA A 43 -11.39 4.96 -4.51
C ALA A 43 -10.09 4.56 -3.78
N VAL A 44 -8.98 5.27 -4.03
CA VAL A 44 -7.71 5.04 -3.34
C VAL A 44 -7.81 5.40 -1.85
N GLU A 45 -8.38 6.56 -1.52
CA GLU A 45 -8.56 6.99 -0.13
C GLU A 45 -9.48 6.04 0.65
N LYS A 46 -10.58 5.60 0.04
CA LYS A 46 -11.52 4.64 0.63
C LYS A 46 -10.83 3.32 0.98
N GLU A 47 -10.06 2.78 0.06
CA GLU A 47 -9.40 1.49 0.28
C GLU A 47 -8.19 1.61 1.22
N GLN A 48 -7.45 2.72 1.18
CA GLN A 48 -6.41 3.02 2.19
C GLN A 48 -7.02 3.06 3.59
N SER A 49 -8.13 3.78 3.78
CA SER A 49 -8.82 3.88 5.07
C SER A 49 -9.29 2.51 5.58
N THR A 50 -9.80 1.68 4.68
CA THR A 50 -10.20 0.29 4.98
C THR A 50 -9.00 -0.56 5.40
N ALA A 51 -7.88 -0.48 4.67
CA ALA A 51 -6.66 -1.21 4.99
C ALA A 51 -6.06 -0.76 6.33
N ARG A 52 -6.03 0.55 6.58
CA ARG A 52 -5.58 1.16 7.85
C ARG A 52 -6.39 0.62 9.02
N THR A 53 -7.73 0.64 8.91
CA THR A 53 -8.62 0.15 9.96
C THR A 53 -8.34 -1.32 10.27
N ARG A 54 -8.19 -2.15 9.22
CA ARG A 54 -7.93 -3.58 9.36
C ARG A 54 -6.56 -3.86 10.00
N LEU A 55 -5.51 -3.16 9.59
CA LEU A 55 -4.16 -3.37 10.13
C LEU A 55 -4.01 -2.80 11.54
N ALA A 56 -4.63 -1.66 11.85
CA ALA A 56 -4.61 -1.11 13.19
C ALA A 56 -5.25 -2.05 14.23
N GLN A 57 -6.24 -2.84 13.81
CA GLN A 57 -6.89 -3.86 14.64
C GLN A 57 -6.20 -5.24 14.58
N ALA A 58 -5.12 -5.37 13.81
CA ALA A 58 -4.41 -6.64 13.73
C ALA A 58 -3.76 -6.99 15.08
N PRO A 59 -3.93 -8.24 15.57
CA PRO A 59 -3.33 -8.68 16.83
C PRO A 59 -1.80 -8.74 16.74
N ASP A 60 -1.25 -8.90 15.53
CA ASP A 60 0.19 -8.94 15.29
C ASP A 60 0.79 -7.51 15.29
N PRO A 61 1.71 -7.19 16.23
CA PRO A 61 2.42 -5.91 16.24
C PRO A 61 3.16 -5.61 14.93
N TYR A 62 3.70 -6.62 14.26
CA TYR A 62 4.41 -6.44 13.00
C TYR A 62 3.49 -5.92 11.89
N LEU A 63 2.24 -6.40 11.83
CA LEU A 63 1.25 -5.92 10.86
C LEU A 63 0.81 -4.47 11.14
N ARG A 64 0.81 -4.05 12.41
CA ARG A 64 0.57 -2.66 12.78
C ARG A 64 1.72 -1.76 12.33
N ASP A 65 2.96 -2.21 12.46
CA ASP A 65 4.13 -1.46 11.98
C ASP A 65 4.11 -1.31 10.45
N ARG A 66 3.49 -2.22 9.69
CA ARG A 66 3.33 -2.14 8.22
C ARG A 66 2.32 -1.11 7.72
N LEU A 67 1.62 -0.43 8.61
CA LEU A 67 0.63 0.60 8.25
C LEU A 67 1.27 1.75 7.46
N HIS A 68 2.51 2.13 7.79
CA HIS A 68 3.24 3.19 7.08
C HIS A 68 3.52 2.83 5.61
N ASP A 69 3.89 1.56 5.33
CA ASP A 69 4.14 1.10 3.96
C ASP A 69 2.89 1.26 3.07
N ILE A 70 1.70 1.00 3.63
CA ILE A 70 0.42 1.17 2.92
C ILE A 70 0.10 2.65 2.68
N ASP A 71 0.38 3.49 3.68
CA ASP A 71 0.18 4.93 3.54
C ASP A 71 1.08 5.51 2.46
N ASP A 72 2.34 5.11 2.41
CA ASP A 72 3.30 5.56 1.40
C ASP A 72 2.90 5.15 -0.01
N LEU A 73 2.43 3.91 -0.20
CA LEU A 73 1.92 3.43 -1.48
C LEU A 73 0.67 4.20 -1.93
N SER A 74 -0.26 4.44 -1.00
CA SER A 74 -1.50 5.18 -1.29
C SER A 74 -1.20 6.63 -1.66
N ASN A 75 -0.32 7.28 -0.92
CA ASN A 75 0.14 8.65 -1.19
C ASN A 75 0.84 8.76 -2.55
N ARG A 76 1.69 7.77 -2.91
CA ARG A 76 2.33 7.72 -4.22
C ARG A 76 1.31 7.58 -5.34
N LEU A 77 0.30 6.74 -5.16
CA LEU A 77 -0.77 6.55 -6.14
C LEU A 77 -1.61 7.83 -6.30
N LEU A 78 -2.02 8.46 -5.20
CA LEU A 78 -2.71 9.74 -5.23
C LEU A 78 -1.91 10.81 -5.96
N ARG A 79 -0.60 10.90 -5.71
CA ARG A 79 0.29 11.84 -6.40
C ARG A 79 0.35 11.62 -7.91
N ILE A 80 0.22 10.37 -8.37
CA ILE A 80 0.14 10.05 -9.80
C ILE A 80 -1.22 10.48 -10.36
N LEU A 81 -2.31 10.17 -9.66
CA LEU A 81 -3.68 10.47 -10.09
C LEU A 81 -3.95 11.97 -10.16
N THR A 82 -3.47 12.74 -9.18
CA THR A 82 -3.60 14.20 -9.14
C THR A 82 -2.62 14.92 -10.07
N GLY A 83 -1.73 14.19 -10.76
CA GLY A 83 -0.71 14.75 -11.64
C GLY A 83 0.45 15.44 -10.91
N GLN A 84 0.46 15.46 -9.57
CA GLN A 84 1.50 16.08 -8.74
C GLN A 84 2.84 15.32 -8.79
N GLY A 85 2.88 14.12 -9.36
CA GLY A 85 4.06 13.25 -9.42
C GLY A 85 4.93 13.41 -10.65
N LYS A 86 4.54 14.25 -11.62
CA LYS A 86 5.32 14.49 -12.84
C LYS A 86 6.48 15.49 -12.63
N ASP A 87 6.41 16.31 -11.57
CA ASP A 87 7.40 17.35 -11.25
C ASP A 87 8.06 17.20 -9.87
N THR A 88 7.98 16.03 -9.23
CA THR A 88 8.80 15.79 -8.04
C THR A 88 10.20 15.51 -8.51
N GLY A 89 11.03 16.54 -8.60
CA GLY A 89 12.45 16.53 -8.99
C GLY A 89 13.37 15.71 -8.08
N ALA A 90 12.89 14.59 -7.54
CA ALA A 90 13.69 13.54 -6.97
C ALA A 90 14.01 12.56 -8.10
N GLU A 91 15.21 12.67 -8.68
CA GLU A 91 15.85 11.51 -9.28
C GLU A 91 15.82 10.38 -8.25
N LEU A 92 15.29 9.22 -8.67
CA LEU A 92 15.46 7.99 -7.92
C LEU A 92 16.98 7.70 -7.87
N PRO A 93 17.58 7.46 -6.70
CA PRO A 93 18.98 7.05 -6.60
C PRO A 93 19.23 5.69 -7.28
#